data_AF-A0AB73BR75-F1
#
_entry.id   AF-A0AB73BR75-F1
#
_cell.length_a   1.000
_cell.length_b   1.000
_cell.length_c   1.000
_cell.angle_alpha   90.00
_cell.angle_beta   90.00
_cell.angle_gamma   90.00
#
_symmetry.space_group_name_H-M   'P 1'
#
loop_
_entity.id
_entity.type
_entity.pdbx_description
1 polymer ?
#
loop_
_entity_poly.entity_id
_entity_poly.type
_entity_poly.pdbx_seq_one_letter_code
_entity_poly.pdbx_strand_id
1 'polypeptide(L)'
;MSSLNESIKFYLNIEDPNIIFSDYFKKLINGKYHNLYLAELIQPYCPYYHSSNLKQNGHYTSKRKILSALTEDRSMTGIASIDRFHMVQMLTRSFNIFRVQIMKQFNKSSREYRLLKSPWMLYLMKHDKLNRTTPYYDWHFKDYLTQEHIVLDGLDCDQTLENTYWVMQDFMVAIQNNDEKKVIHLLHSKQTVGKQMHQTLLTFKHNYSGVLNGISSTYSNGCLEGVNRKIKQIERTAYGYRNFSHLLIRLEENIVKEKESSNFFFVA
;
A
#
# COMPACT_ATOMS: atom_id res chain seq x y z
N MET A 1 -0.82 -20.61 -45.84
CA MET A 1 -1.29 -19.70 -44.77
C MET A 1 -1.98 -18.53 -45.46
N SER A 2 -3.10 -18.02 -44.94
CA SER A 2 -3.90 -17.00 -45.65
C SER A 2 -3.14 -15.67 -45.76
N SER A 3 -3.21 -15.00 -46.92
CA SER A 3 -2.61 -13.67 -47.16
C SER A 3 -3.12 -12.60 -46.17
N LEU A 4 -4.30 -12.82 -45.60
CA LEU A 4 -4.92 -11.98 -44.59
C LEU A 4 -4.17 -12.04 -43.24
N ASN A 5 -3.71 -13.23 -42.83
CA ASN A 5 -3.01 -13.38 -41.55
C ASN A 5 -1.65 -12.67 -41.56
N GLU A 6 -0.88 -12.83 -42.65
CA GLU A 6 0.44 -12.19 -42.77
C GLU A 6 0.32 -10.67 -42.89
N SER A 7 -0.67 -10.16 -43.63
CA SER A 7 -0.90 -8.72 -43.75
C SER A 7 -1.34 -8.07 -42.43
N ILE A 8 -2.21 -8.72 -41.66
CA ILE A 8 -2.62 -8.23 -40.33
C ILE A 8 -1.45 -8.27 -39.34
N LYS A 9 -0.66 -9.35 -39.33
CA LYS A 9 0.54 -9.46 -38.48
C LYS A 9 1.57 -8.38 -38.79
N PHE A 10 1.81 -8.12 -40.08
CA PHE A 10 2.68 -7.03 -40.51
C PHE A 10 2.15 -5.67 -40.06
N TYR A 11 0.86 -5.40 -40.25
CA TYR A 11 0.25 -4.13 -39.85
C TYR A 11 0.28 -3.88 -38.33
N LEU A 12 0.12 -4.94 -37.52
CA LEU A 12 0.11 -4.85 -36.06
C LEU A 12 1.48 -5.09 -35.41
N ASN A 13 2.52 -5.35 -36.21
CA ASN A 13 3.87 -5.71 -35.76
C ASN A 13 3.90 -6.89 -34.77
N ILE A 14 3.17 -7.96 -35.07
CA ILE A 14 3.07 -9.18 -34.25
C ILE A 14 3.90 -10.30 -34.88
N GLU A 15 4.97 -10.71 -34.21
CA GLU A 15 5.89 -11.77 -34.68
C GLU A 15 5.52 -13.17 -34.15
N ASP A 16 4.51 -13.30 -33.28
CA ASP A 16 4.14 -14.58 -32.66
C ASP A 16 3.56 -15.56 -33.71
N PRO A 17 4.21 -16.72 -33.96
CA PRO A 17 3.73 -17.69 -34.94
C PRO A 17 2.44 -18.40 -34.50
N ASN A 18 2.13 -18.43 -33.21
CA ASN A 18 1.01 -19.20 -32.65
C ASN A 18 -0.35 -18.48 -32.70
N ILE A 19 -0.35 -17.20 -33.09
CA ILE A 19 -1.58 -16.41 -33.26
C ILE A 19 -1.96 -16.44 -34.74
N ILE A 20 -3.19 -16.84 -35.07
CA ILE A 20 -3.71 -16.82 -36.44
C ILE A 20 -4.91 -15.88 -36.50
N PHE A 21 -4.81 -14.84 -37.32
CA PHE A 21 -5.93 -13.94 -37.59
C PHE A 21 -6.81 -14.52 -38.69
N SER A 22 -8.11 -14.63 -38.41
CA SER A 22 -9.10 -15.16 -39.35
C SER A 22 -9.95 -14.07 -39.99
N ASP A 23 -10.19 -12.94 -39.30
CA ASP A 23 -11.00 -11.84 -39.83
C ASP A 23 -10.74 -10.49 -39.14
N TYR A 24 -11.25 -9.38 -39.69
CA TYR A 24 -11.33 -8.09 -39.03
C TYR A 24 -12.54 -7.26 -39.46
N PHE A 25 -13.12 -6.48 -38.54
CA PHE A 25 -14.27 -5.63 -38.82
C PHE A 25 -14.24 -4.31 -38.04
N LYS A 26 -14.92 -3.28 -38.56
CA LYS A 26 -15.04 -1.96 -37.90
C LYS A 26 -16.25 -1.91 -36.99
N LYS A 27 -16.05 -1.48 -35.75
CA LYS A 27 -17.13 -1.27 -34.77
C LYS A 27 -17.04 0.11 -34.14
N LEU A 28 -18.18 0.77 -33.99
CA LEU A 28 -18.29 2.06 -33.32
C LEU A 28 -18.34 1.83 -31.80
N ILE A 29 -17.36 2.37 -31.07
CA ILE A 29 -17.29 2.32 -29.60
C ILE A 29 -16.99 3.76 -29.12
N ASN A 30 -17.82 4.29 -28.22
CA ASN A 30 -17.69 5.65 -27.68
C ASN A 30 -17.56 6.75 -28.75
N GLY A 31 -18.34 6.64 -29.84
CA GLY A 31 -18.37 7.64 -30.91
C GLY A 31 -17.16 7.62 -31.86
N LYS A 32 -16.24 6.65 -31.74
CA LYS A 32 -15.11 6.44 -32.65
C LYS A 32 -15.15 5.04 -33.25
N TYR A 33 -14.71 4.92 -34.51
CA TYR A 33 -14.59 3.63 -35.17
C TYR A 33 -13.29 2.93 -34.78
N HIS A 34 -13.39 1.69 -34.34
CA HIS A 34 -12.26 0.82 -33.99
C HIS A 34 -12.25 -0.40 -34.92
N ASN A 35 -11.05 -0.80 -35.37
CA ASN A 35 -10.85 -2.07 -36.06
C ASN A 35 -10.71 -3.17 -35.01
N LEU A 36 -11.60 -4.15 -35.03
CA LEU A 36 -11.56 -5.36 -34.23
C LEU A 36 -11.02 -6.49 -35.09
N TYR A 37 -10.02 -7.21 -34.57
CA TYR A 37 -9.39 -8.34 -35.26
C TYR A 37 -9.78 -9.62 -34.54
N LEU A 38 -10.26 -10.61 -35.28
CA LEU A 38 -10.58 -11.93 -34.77
C LEU A 38 -9.36 -12.82 -34.94
N ALA A 39 -8.84 -13.31 -33.82
CA ALA A 39 -7.64 -14.14 -33.78
C ALA A 39 -7.88 -15.40 -32.97
N GLU A 40 -7.34 -16.50 -33.46
CA GLU A 40 -7.30 -17.78 -32.79
C GLU A 40 -5.86 -18.04 -32.32
N LEU A 41 -5.71 -18.40 -31.05
CA LEU A 41 -4.42 -18.76 -30.47
C LEU A 41 -4.28 -20.28 -30.51
N ILE A 42 -3.36 -20.77 -31.32
CA ILE A 42 -3.02 -22.20 -31.38
C ILE A 42 -1.95 -22.48 -30.34
N GLN A 43 -2.36 -22.96 -29.16
CA GLN A 43 -1.45 -23.47 -28.14
C GLN A 43 -1.78 -24.95 -27.85
N PRO A 44 -0.88 -25.90 -28.19
CA PRO A 44 -1.14 -27.32 -27.92
C PRO A 44 -1.03 -27.67 -26.43
N TYR A 45 -0.28 -26.88 -25.63
CA TYR A 45 -0.11 -27.07 -24.18
C TYR A 45 0.08 -25.73 -23.47
N CYS A 46 -0.34 -25.64 -22.20
CA CYS A 46 -0.05 -24.46 -21.37
C CYS A 46 1.45 -24.41 -21.01
N PRO A 47 2.20 -23.34 -21.35
CA PRO A 47 3.65 -23.27 -21.11
C PRO A 47 4.05 -23.23 -19.62
N TYR A 48 3.08 -23.12 -18.72
CA TYR A 48 3.30 -23.14 -17.27
C TYR A 48 3.07 -24.52 -16.64
N TYR A 49 2.28 -25.41 -17.27
CA TYR A 49 1.80 -26.64 -16.63
C TYR A 49 1.80 -27.90 -17.53
N HIS A 50 2.17 -27.80 -18.81
CA HIS A 50 2.18 -28.89 -19.80
C HIS A 50 0.86 -29.71 -19.94
N SER A 51 -0.27 -29.17 -19.46
CA SER A 51 -1.59 -29.80 -19.60
C SER A 51 -2.21 -29.52 -20.97
N SER A 52 -2.86 -30.54 -21.55
CA SER A 52 -3.60 -30.50 -22.82
C SER A 52 -5.04 -29.98 -22.69
N ASN A 53 -5.53 -29.70 -21.47
CA ASN A 53 -6.90 -29.24 -21.23
C ASN A 53 -6.96 -27.77 -20.80
N LEU A 54 -7.31 -26.87 -21.73
CA LEU A 54 -7.46 -25.42 -21.54
C LEU A 54 -8.81 -24.99 -20.92
N LYS A 55 -9.46 -25.86 -20.14
CA LYS A 55 -10.63 -25.50 -19.32
C LYS A 55 -10.27 -25.49 -17.84
N GLN A 56 -9.53 -24.46 -17.41
CA GLN A 56 -9.53 -24.07 -16.01
C GLN A 56 -9.93 -22.60 -15.88
N ASN A 57 -10.95 -22.42 -15.04
CA ASN A 57 -11.69 -21.19 -14.83
C ASN A 57 -10.79 -20.07 -14.26
N GLY A 58 -10.87 -18.89 -14.87
CA GLY A 58 -11.13 -17.67 -14.11
C GLY A 58 -9.98 -16.86 -13.50
N HIS A 59 -8.70 -17.11 -13.77
CA HIS A 59 -7.63 -16.30 -13.16
C HIS A 59 -6.51 -15.85 -14.12
N TYR A 60 -6.79 -14.87 -14.98
CA TYR A 60 -5.75 -14.00 -15.55
C TYR A 60 -5.52 -12.78 -14.64
N THR A 61 -4.87 -12.99 -13.50
CA THR A 61 -4.31 -11.94 -12.65
C THR A 61 -2.80 -12.07 -12.58
N SER A 62 -2.06 -11.70 -13.63
CA SER A 62 -0.59 -11.71 -13.50
C SER A 62 0.24 -10.82 -14.46
N LYS A 63 -0.25 -10.28 -15.57
CA LYS A 63 0.58 -9.31 -16.35
C LYS A 63 0.48 -7.87 -15.85
N ARG A 64 -0.70 -7.45 -15.39
CA ARG A 64 -0.94 -6.04 -14.98
C ARG A 64 -0.24 -5.66 -13.65
N LYS A 65 -0.08 -6.62 -12.72
CA LYS A 65 0.57 -6.41 -11.41
C LYS A 65 2.09 -6.25 -11.51
N ILE A 66 2.74 -6.90 -12.48
CA ILE A 66 4.20 -6.84 -12.67
C ILE A 66 4.58 -5.54 -13.41
N LEU A 67 3.78 -5.13 -14.41
CA LEU A 67 4.05 -3.90 -15.17
C LEU A 67 4.03 -2.65 -14.28
N SER A 68 3.09 -2.56 -13.33
CA SER A 68 3.03 -1.43 -12.38
C SER A 68 4.19 -1.37 -11.38
N ALA A 69 4.92 -2.47 -11.19
CA ALA A 69 6.10 -2.53 -10.31
C ALA A 69 7.40 -2.13 -11.04
N LEU A 70 7.41 -2.17 -12.38
CA LEU A 70 8.60 -1.97 -13.22
C LEU A 70 8.59 -0.66 -14.02
N THR A 71 7.48 0.09 -14.07
CA THR A 71 7.44 1.38 -14.75
C THR A 71 8.04 2.50 -13.89
N GLU A 72 9.18 3.05 -14.32
CA GLU A 72 9.66 4.39 -13.94
C GLU A 72 8.73 5.53 -14.44
N ASP A 73 7.68 5.18 -15.18
CA ASP A 73 6.66 6.09 -15.66
C ASP A 73 5.65 6.47 -14.56
N ARG A 74 5.93 7.59 -13.88
CA ARG A 74 4.94 8.34 -13.05
C ARG A 74 3.74 8.86 -13.83
N SER A 75 3.67 8.62 -15.14
CA SER A 75 2.59 9.08 -16.02
C SER A 75 1.41 8.10 -16.11
N MET A 76 1.61 6.81 -15.79
CA MET A 76 0.55 5.78 -15.69
C MET A 76 0.05 5.55 -14.26
N THR A 77 0.51 6.34 -13.28
CA THR A 77 -0.01 6.39 -11.90
C THR A 77 -1.21 7.32 -11.75
N GLY A 78 -2.05 7.44 -12.78
CA GLY A 78 -3.23 8.31 -12.79
C GLY A 78 -4.31 7.93 -11.75
N ILE A 79 -4.12 6.81 -11.04
CA ILE A 79 -4.83 6.50 -9.81
C ILE A 79 -3.75 6.21 -8.76
N ALA A 80 -3.05 7.26 -8.32
CA ALA A 80 -2.24 7.21 -7.10
C ALA A 80 -3.21 7.06 -5.91
N SER A 81 -3.77 5.87 -5.77
CA SER A 81 -4.60 5.52 -4.62
C SER A 81 -3.70 5.53 -3.41
N ILE A 82 -3.90 6.50 -2.52
CA ILE A 82 -3.16 6.58 -1.27
C ILE A 82 -3.59 5.37 -0.44
N ASP A 83 -2.64 4.50 -0.08
CA ASP A 83 -2.97 3.31 0.71
C ASP A 83 -3.39 3.69 2.13
N ARG A 84 -4.37 2.97 2.69
CA ARG A 84 -4.84 3.17 4.07
C ARG A 84 -3.70 3.05 5.08
N PHE A 85 -2.76 2.14 4.82
CA PHE A 85 -1.55 1.98 5.64
C PHE A 85 -0.68 3.24 5.60
N HIS A 86 -0.44 3.81 4.41
CA HIS A 86 0.34 5.05 4.29
C HIS A 86 -0.33 6.23 4.96
N MET A 87 -1.67 6.33 4.90
CA MET A 87 -2.40 7.38 5.62
C MET A 87 -2.16 7.28 7.13
N VAL A 88 -2.34 6.09 7.71
CA VAL A 88 -2.09 5.84 9.14
C VAL A 88 -0.62 6.10 9.49
N GLN A 89 0.31 5.70 8.62
CA GLN A 89 1.74 5.94 8.81
C GLN A 89 2.08 7.44 8.81
N MET A 90 1.48 8.23 7.91
CA MET A 90 1.68 9.69 7.89
C MET A 90 1.15 10.34 9.16
N LEU A 91 -0.05 9.97 9.60
CA LEU A 91 -0.66 10.47 10.84
C LEU A 91 0.19 10.15 12.07
N THR A 92 0.53 8.88 12.27
CA THR A 92 1.36 8.42 13.39
C THR A 92 2.76 9.05 13.40
N ARG A 93 3.39 9.19 12.23
CA ARG A 93 4.67 9.89 12.10
C ARG A 93 4.55 11.36 12.48
N SER A 94 3.51 12.04 11.99
CA SER A 94 3.29 13.47 12.28
C SER A 94 3.10 13.73 13.78
N PHE A 95 2.30 12.90 14.45
CA PHE A 95 2.11 12.95 15.89
C PHE A 95 3.42 12.65 16.63
N ASN A 96 4.16 11.60 16.27
CA ASN A 96 5.39 11.24 16.97
C ASN A 96 6.46 12.34 16.86
N ILE A 97 6.59 13.01 15.71
CA ILE A 97 7.48 14.17 15.56
C ILE A 97 7.06 15.28 16.53
N PHE A 98 5.77 15.60 16.60
CA PHE A 98 5.26 16.65 17.48
C PHE A 98 5.42 16.30 18.97
N ARG A 99 5.09 15.08 19.36
CA ARG A 99 5.32 14.55 20.71
C ARG A 99 6.78 14.64 21.13
N VAL A 100 7.72 14.28 20.25
CA VAL A 100 9.17 14.42 20.53
C VAL A 100 9.59 15.88 20.65
N GLN A 101 8.96 16.80 19.91
CA GLN A 101 9.21 18.24 20.05
C GLN A 101 8.76 18.73 21.43
N ILE A 102 7.56 18.38 21.87
CA ILE A 102 7.03 18.72 23.21
C ILE A 102 7.89 18.07 24.31
N MET A 103 8.18 16.77 24.20
CA MET A 103 9.05 16.04 25.13
C MET A 103 10.39 16.74 25.34
N LYS A 104 11.01 17.26 24.27
CA LYS A 104 12.32 17.94 24.34
C LYS A 104 12.28 19.30 25.07
N GLN A 105 11.11 19.88 25.32
CA GLN A 105 10.96 21.12 26.07
C GLN A 105 11.11 20.90 27.59
N PHE A 106 10.80 19.69 28.06
CA PHE A 106 10.89 19.33 29.48
C PHE A 106 12.30 18.89 29.88
N ASN A 107 12.61 19.05 31.18
CA ASN A 107 13.86 18.53 31.75
C ASN A 107 13.84 16.99 31.76
N LYS A 108 14.98 16.35 31.48
CA LYS A 108 15.13 14.89 31.45
C LYS A 108 14.74 14.18 32.75
N SER A 109 14.85 14.87 33.89
CA SER A 109 14.49 14.33 35.21
C SER A 109 13.01 14.48 35.57
N SER A 110 12.25 15.26 34.79
CA SER A 110 10.82 15.51 35.05
C SER A 110 9.95 14.27 34.85
N ARG A 111 8.74 14.25 35.41
CA ARG A 111 7.80 13.13 35.26
C ARG A 111 7.23 13.14 33.84
N GLU A 112 6.88 14.33 33.35
CA GLU A 112 6.38 14.68 32.03
C GLU A 112 7.30 14.16 30.92
N TYR A 113 8.61 14.42 31.03
CA TYR A 113 9.58 13.87 30.08
C TYR A 113 9.57 12.34 30.04
N ARG A 114 9.46 11.67 31.20
CA ARG A 114 9.42 10.21 31.28
C ARG A 114 8.12 9.66 30.69
N LEU A 115 6.98 10.29 30.97
CA LEU A 115 5.65 9.94 30.44
C LEU A 115 5.63 10.06 28.92
N LEU A 116 6.27 11.09 28.38
CA LEU A 116 6.39 11.28 26.94
C LEU A 116 7.55 10.51 26.30
N LYS A 117 8.42 9.83 27.05
CA LYS A 117 9.57 9.12 26.46
C LYS A 117 9.43 7.61 26.51
N SER A 118 9.27 7.06 27.71
CA SER A 118 9.32 5.61 27.93
C SER A 118 8.15 4.88 27.25
N PRO A 119 6.88 5.28 27.47
CA PRO A 119 5.72 4.58 26.94
C PRO A 119 5.34 5.06 25.53
N TRP A 120 6.32 5.43 24.71
CA TRP A 120 6.07 6.04 23.39
C TRP A 120 5.20 5.18 22.46
N MET A 121 5.28 3.85 22.60
CA MET A 121 4.48 2.90 21.82
C MET A 121 2.99 2.97 22.18
N LEU A 122 2.65 3.28 23.44
CA LEU A 122 1.25 3.34 23.90
C LEU A 122 0.48 4.43 23.16
N TYR A 123 1.11 5.58 22.92
CA TYR A 123 0.49 6.68 22.16
C TYR A 123 0.23 6.34 20.69
N LEU A 124 0.94 5.37 20.11
CA LEU A 124 0.72 4.94 18.73
C LEU A 124 -0.29 3.80 18.63
N MET A 125 -0.60 3.16 19.75
CA MET A 125 -1.62 2.13 19.82
C MET A 125 -3.01 2.76 19.76
N LYS A 126 -3.99 1.99 19.27
CA LYS A 126 -5.40 2.40 19.28
C LYS A 126 -5.85 2.57 20.72
N HIS A 127 -6.51 3.68 21.03
CA HIS A 127 -6.95 4.00 22.38
C HIS A 127 -7.84 2.88 22.97
N ASP A 128 -8.73 2.30 22.18
CA ASP A 128 -9.62 1.21 22.61
C ASP A 128 -8.90 -0.10 22.96
N LYS A 129 -7.64 -0.25 22.54
CA LYS A 129 -6.82 -1.42 22.84
C LYS A 129 -5.93 -1.22 24.08
N LEU A 130 -5.91 -0.03 24.66
CA LEU A 130 -5.14 0.22 25.88
C LEU A 130 -5.75 -0.55 27.05
N ASN A 131 -4.88 -1.07 27.91
CA ASN A 131 -5.32 -1.71 29.13
C ASN A 131 -5.86 -0.65 30.12
N ARG A 132 -7.15 -0.77 30.47
CA ARG A 132 -7.86 0.10 31.42
C ARG A 132 -8.04 -0.53 32.81
N THR A 133 -7.89 -1.85 32.91
CA THR A 133 -8.42 -2.61 34.07
C THR A 133 -7.32 -3.07 35.01
N THR A 134 -6.17 -3.48 34.49
CA THR A 134 -5.10 -4.05 35.33
C THR A 134 -3.95 -3.05 35.45
N PRO A 135 -3.85 -2.30 36.57
CA PRO A 135 -2.69 -1.46 36.83
C PRO A 135 -1.46 -2.33 37.07
N TYR A 136 -0.30 -1.85 36.66
CA TYR A 136 0.98 -2.49 36.97
C TYR A 136 1.93 -1.44 37.55
N TYR A 137 2.86 -1.90 38.38
CA TYR A 137 3.88 -1.02 38.92
C TYR A 137 4.93 -0.72 37.86
N ASP A 138 5.05 0.54 37.48
CA ASP A 138 6.08 0.99 36.55
C ASP A 138 7.23 1.65 37.32
N TRP A 139 8.42 1.04 37.24
CA TRP A 139 9.60 1.54 37.94
C TRP A 139 10.05 2.93 37.47
N HIS A 140 9.73 3.31 36.22
CA HIS A 140 10.07 4.63 35.71
C HIS A 140 9.24 5.72 36.35
N PHE A 141 7.98 5.44 36.70
CA PHE A 141 7.07 6.41 37.31
C PHE A 141 7.01 6.28 38.84
N LYS A 142 7.45 5.12 39.37
CA LYS A 142 7.33 4.72 40.78
C LYS A 142 5.87 4.71 41.26
N ASP A 143 4.98 4.23 40.39
CA ASP A 143 3.54 4.30 40.59
C ASP A 143 2.82 3.09 39.97
N TYR A 144 1.60 2.81 40.44
CA TYR A 144 0.72 1.78 39.90
C TYR A 144 -0.27 2.40 38.92
N LEU A 145 0.03 2.31 37.63
CA LEU A 145 -0.77 2.95 36.59
C LEU A 145 -1.22 1.93 35.54
N THR A 146 -2.40 2.16 34.98
CA THR A 146 -2.86 1.45 33.77
C THR A 146 -2.24 2.10 32.53
N GLN A 147 -2.25 1.41 31.39
CA GLN A 147 -1.75 1.97 30.14
C GLN A 147 -2.53 3.22 29.70
N GLU A 148 -3.84 3.25 29.94
CA GLU A 148 -4.68 4.42 29.64
C GLU A 148 -4.28 5.63 30.50
N HIS A 149 -4.22 5.47 31.82
CA HIS A 149 -3.77 6.52 32.73
C HIS A 149 -2.39 7.09 32.35
N ILE A 150 -1.43 6.23 31.97
CA ILE A 150 -0.09 6.69 31.53
C ILE A 150 -0.19 7.60 30.29
N VAL A 151 -1.06 7.25 29.34
CA VAL A 151 -1.26 8.05 28.12
C VAL A 151 -1.95 9.37 28.47
N LEU A 152 -3.03 9.34 29.26
CA LEU A 152 -3.78 10.53 29.65
C LEU A 152 -2.89 11.51 30.44
N ASP A 153 -2.19 11.05 31.48
CA ASP A 153 -1.24 11.86 32.25
C ASP A 153 -0.17 12.53 31.36
N GLY A 154 0.25 11.85 30.29
CA GLY A 154 1.23 12.40 29.34
C GLY A 154 0.63 13.42 28.38
N LEU A 155 -0.65 13.29 28.03
CA LEU A 155 -1.37 14.25 27.19
C LEU A 155 -1.71 15.53 27.96
N ASP A 156 -1.96 15.44 29.26
CA ASP A 156 -2.20 16.57 30.17
C ASP A 156 -1.05 17.60 30.19
N CYS A 157 0.13 17.22 29.70
CA CYS A 157 1.29 18.11 29.59
C CYS A 157 1.07 19.30 28.63
N ASP A 158 0.29 19.12 27.56
CA ASP A 158 0.03 20.16 26.55
C ASP A 158 -1.29 19.94 25.81
N GLN A 159 -2.16 20.95 25.80
CA GLN A 159 -3.48 20.88 25.16
C GLN A 159 -3.40 20.63 23.64
N THR A 160 -2.37 21.15 22.97
CA THR A 160 -2.23 20.95 21.53
C THR A 160 -1.81 19.51 21.23
N LEU A 161 -0.99 18.90 22.09
CA LEU A 161 -0.60 17.49 22.01
C LEU A 161 -1.81 16.58 22.20
N GLU A 162 -2.63 16.86 23.21
CA GLU A 162 -3.87 16.14 23.45
C GLU A 162 -4.80 16.20 22.24
N ASN A 163 -5.09 17.41 21.72
CA ASN A 163 -5.93 17.58 20.53
C ASN A 163 -5.36 16.82 19.33
N THR A 164 -4.04 16.88 19.13
CA THR A 164 -3.38 16.18 18.02
C THR A 164 -3.48 14.66 18.15
N TYR A 165 -3.42 14.13 19.38
CA TYR A 165 -3.61 12.72 19.67
C TYR A 165 -5.03 12.27 19.31
N TRP A 166 -6.05 12.98 19.79
CA TRP A 166 -7.45 12.62 19.52
C TRP A 166 -7.78 12.68 18.04
N VAL A 167 -7.32 13.70 17.32
CA VAL A 167 -7.45 13.77 15.85
C VAL A 167 -6.84 12.54 15.19
N MET A 168 -5.61 12.16 15.57
CA MET A 168 -4.95 10.98 15.02
C MET A 168 -5.78 9.70 15.28
N GLN A 169 -6.27 9.51 16.51
CA GLN A 169 -7.07 8.34 16.88
C GLN A 169 -8.38 8.28 16.10
N ASP A 170 -9.09 9.41 15.98
CA ASP A 170 -10.34 9.51 15.20
C ASP A 170 -10.12 9.16 13.74
N PHE A 171 -9.04 9.65 13.12
CA PHE A 171 -8.68 9.28 11.76
C PHE A 171 -8.37 7.78 11.65
N MET A 172 -7.63 7.20 12.60
CA MET A 172 -7.30 5.77 12.58
C MET A 172 -8.55 4.90 12.67
N VAL A 173 -9.53 5.29 13.49
CA VAL A 173 -10.82 4.59 13.61
C VAL A 173 -11.65 4.77 12.34
N ALA A 174 -11.72 5.97 11.79
CA ALA A 174 -12.46 6.25 10.56
C ALA A 174 -11.90 5.47 9.36
N ILE A 175 -10.58 5.40 9.21
CA ILE A 175 -9.91 4.63 8.15
C ILE A 175 -10.13 3.13 8.33
N GLN A 176 -10.12 2.61 9.56
CA GLN A 176 -10.38 1.19 9.81
C GLN A 176 -11.82 0.80 9.44
N ASN A 177 -12.77 1.65 9.79
CA ASN A 177 -14.20 1.39 9.55
C ASN A 177 -14.64 1.78 8.13
N ASN A 178 -13.72 2.23 7.29
CA ASN A 178 -13.99 2.78 5.96
C ASN A 178 -15.08 3.88 5.97
N ASP A 179 -15.09 4.71 7.03
CA ASP A 179 -16.09 5.77 7.20
C ASP A 179 -15.62 7.07 6.54
N GLU A 180 -15.98 7.22 5.26
CA GLU A 180 -15.64 8.40 4.46
C GLU A 180 -16.20 9.69 5.05
N LYS A 181 -17.43 9.66 5.61
CA LYS A 181 -18.08 10.85 6.14
C LYS A 181 -17.32 11.40 7.34
N LYS A 182 -16.87 10.52 8.26
CA LYS A 182 -16.04 10.94 9.39
C LYS A 182 -14.71 11.52 8.94
N VAL A 183 -14.04 10.92 7.93
CA VAL A 183 -12.78 11.46 7.40
C VAL A 183 -12.99 12.87 6.83
N ILE A 184 -14.06 13.08 6.06
CA ILE A 184 -14.40 14.39 5.51
C ILE A 184 -14.62 15.40 6.64
N HIS A 185 -15.42 15.05 7.64
CA HIS A 185 -15.66 15.89 8.80
C HIS A 185 -14.37 16.27 9.53
N LEU A 186 -13.48 15.29 9.78
CA LEU A 186 -12.19 15.53 10.43
C LEU A 186 -11.27 16.44 9.61
N LEU A 187 -11.25 16.30 8.28
CA LEU A 187 -10.48 17.18 7.40
C LEU A 187 -10.99 18.63 7.45
N HIS A 188 -12.31 18.84 7.55
CA HIS A 188 -12.90 20.18 7.63
C HIS A 188 -12.88 20.78 9.05
N SER A 189 -12.58 19.98 10.07
CA SER A 189 -12.48 20.46 11.44
C SER A 189 -11.39 21.54 11.59
N LYS A 190 -11.67 22.56 12.41
CA LYS A 190 -10.75 23.69 12.71
C LYS A 190 -10.00 23.48 14.02
N GLN A 191 -9.73 22.23 14.41
CA GLN A 191 -9.07 21.94 15.67
C GLN A 191 -7.63 22.45 15.67
N THR A 192 -7.17 22.91 16.83
CA THR A 192 -5.78 23.32 17.05
C THR A 192 -4.91 22.08 17.14
N VAL A 193 -4.12 21.83 16.10
CA VAL A 193 -3.21 20.68 16.00
C VAL A 193 -1.77 21.13 15.83
N GLY A 194 -0.84 20.26 16.21
CA GLY A 194 0.59 20.51 16.02
C GLY A 194 0.94 20.77 14.55
N LYS A 195 1.96 21.59 14.31
CA LYS A 195 2.39 22.03 12.96
C LYS A 195 2.57 20.87 11.97
N GLN A 196 3.13 19.74 12.41
CA GLN A 196 3.37 18.57 11.57
C GLN A 196 2.07 17.85 11.18
N MET A 197 1.13 17.73 12.12
CA MET A 197 -0.19 17.18 11.85
C MET A 197 -0.94 18.09 10.88
N HIS A 198 -0.90 19.41 11.08
CA HIS A 198 -1.51 20.37 10.16
C HIS A 198 -1.02 20.19 8.73
N GLN A 199 0.29 20.03 8.51
CA GLN A 199 0.86 19.76 7.19
C GLN A 199 0.36 18.44 6.59
N THR A 200 0.20 17.40 7.41
CA THR A 200 -0.34 16.11 6.96
C THR A 200 -1.80 16.23 6.53
N LEU A 201 -2.61 16.97 7.31
CA LEU A 201 -4.00 17.26 6.96
C LEU A 201 -4.10 18.11 5.69
N LEU A 202 -3.20 19.07 5.48
CA LEU A 202 -3.11 19.80 4.22
C LEU A 202 -2.81 18.86 3.06
N THR A 203 -1.85 17.95 3.18
CA THR A 203 -1.55 16.96 2.13
C THR A 203 -2.77 16.10 1.81
N PHE A 204 -3.54 15.68 2.82
CA PHE A 204 -4.79 14.96 2.61
C PHE A 204 -5.85 15.80 1.89
N LYS A 205 -5.95 17.10 2.19
CA LYS A 205 -6.83 18.03 1.45
C LYS A 205 -6.43 18.20 -0.01
N HIS A 206 -5.13 18.34 -0.29
CA HIS A 206 -4.64 18.47 -1.66
C HIS A 206 -4.88 17.19 -2.46
N ASN A 207 -4.72 16.01 -1.83
CA ASN A 207 -4.93 14.71 -2.46
C ASN A 207 -6.27 14.07 -2.07
N TYR A 208 -7.32 14.88 -1.95
CA TYR A 208 -8.63 14.46 -1.43
C TYR A 208 -9.22 13.27 -2.19
N SER A 209 -9.16 13.28 -3.53
CA SER A 209 -9.66 12.17 -4.36
C SER A 209 -8.89 10.86 -4.11
N GLY A 210 -7.58 10.94 -3.93
CA GLY A 210 -6.73 9.78 -3.61
C GLY A 210 -7.00 9.22 -2.21
N VAL A 211 -7.29 10.09 -1.25
CA VAL A 211 -7.68 9.71 0.12
C VAL A 211 -9.01 8.98 0.13
N LEU A 212 -10.04 9.53 -0.54
CA LEU A 212 -11.35 8.87 -0.60
C LEU A 212 -11.26 7.51 -1.29
N ASN A 213 -10.64 7.45 -2.46
CA ASN A 213 -10.43 6.18 -3.17
C ASN A 213 -9.66 5.16 -2.33
N GLY A 214 -8.67 5.61 -1.56
CA GLY A 214 -7.90 4.78 -0.63
C GLY A 214 -8.78 4.14 0.44
N ILE A 215 -9.71 4.91 1.02
CA ILE A 215 -10.64 4.44 2.06
C ILE A 215 -11.68 3.47 1.49
N SER A 216 -12.25 3.78 0.31
CA SER A 216 -13.22 2.90 -0.34
C SER A 216 -12.59 1.61 -0.87
N SER A 217 -11.27 1.59 -1.09
CA SER A 217 -10.59 0.44 -1.67
C SER A 217 -10.42 -0.73 -0.69
N THR A 218 -10.74 -1.94 -1.17
CA THR A 218 -10.52 -3.19 -0.43
C THR A 218 -9.10 -3.72 -0.57
N TYR A 219 -8.38 -3.31 -1.60
CA TYR A 219 -7.02 -3.74 -1.89
C TYR A 219 -6.00 -2.96 -1.05
N SER A 220 -5.08 -3.67 -0.40
CA SER A 220 -3.92 -3.06 0.25
C SER A 220 -2.73 -3.05 -0.70
N ASN A 221 -1.95 -1.97 -0.68
CA ASN A 221 -0.70 -1.90 -1.45
C ASN A 221 0.43 -2.74 -0.83
N GLY A 222 0.19 -3.36 0.33
CA GLY A 222 1.20 -4.15 1.05
C GLY A 222 1.83 -5.29 0.25
N CYS A 223 1.06 -5.99 -0.59
CA CYS A 223 1.62 -7.04 -1.45
C CYS A 223 2.55 -6.45 -2.52
N LEU A 224 2.15 -5.33 -3.14
CA LEU A 224 2.97 -4.61 -4.13
C LEU A 224 4.24 -4.04 -3.48
N GLU A 225 4.12 -3.46 -2.28
CA GLU A 225 5.26 -3.01 -1.50
C GLU A 225 6.23 -4.14 -1.17
N GLY A 226 5.72 -5.32 -0.78
CA GLY A 226 6.54 -6.50 -0.50
C GLY A 226 7.35 -6.92 -1.71
N VAL A 227 6.71 -7.02 -2.87
CA VAL A 227 7.38 -7.31 -4.14
C VAL A 227 8.42 -6.24 -4.46
N ASN A 228 8.09 -4.95 -4.34
CA ASN A 228 9.02 -3.85 -4.58
C ASN A 228 10.24 -3.86 -3.64
N ARG A 229 10.04 -4.20 -2.36
CA ARG A 229 11.15 -4.34 -1.39
C ARG A 229 12.07 -5.48 -1.78
N LYS A 230 11.51 -6.60 -2.25
CA LYS A 230 12.26 -7.78 -2.69
C LYS A 230 13.07 -7.49 -3.95
N ILE A 231 12.49 -6.82 -4.95
CA ILE A 231 13.21 -6.35 -6.14
C ILE A 231 14.40 -5.48 -5.72
N LYS A 232 14.15 -4.45 -4.89
CA LYS A 232 15.21 -3.56 -4.39
C LYS A 232 16.28 -4.30 -3.58
N GLN A 233 15.93 -5.39 -2.90
CA GLN A 233 16.90 -6.21 -2.17
C GLN A 233 17.79 -7.00 -3.15
N ILE A 234 17.20 -7.59 -4.19
CA ILE A 234 17.93 -8.30 -5.25
C ILE A 234 18.92 -7.36 -5.95
N GLU A 235 18.48 -6.16 -6.31
CA GLU A 235 19.34 -5.13 -6.89
C GLU A 235 20.50 -4.75 -5.96
N ARG A 236 20.23 -4.54 -4.66
CA ARG A 236 21.26 -4.22 -3.66
C ARG A 236 22.27 -5.35 -3.48
N THR A 237 21.83 -6.61 -3.42
CA THR A 237 22.72 -7.77 -3.30
C THR A 237 23.59 -7.96 -4.54
N ALA A 238 23.08 -7.61 -5.72
CA ALA A 238 23.82 -7.71 -6.98
C ALA A 238 24.73 -6.50 -7.26
N TYR A 239 24.75 -5.48 -6.39
CA TYR A 239 25.40 -4.18 -6.65
C TYR A 239 24.90 -3.50 -7.95
N GLY A 240 23.63 -3.71 -8.28
CA GLY A 240 22.99 -3.21 -9.50
C GLY A 240 23.19 -4.11 -10.72
N TYR A 241 22.24 -4.06 -11.64
CA TYR A 241 22.31 -4.77 -12.91
C TYR A 241 22.62 -3.80 -14.04
N ARG A 242 23.63 -4.12 -14.86
CA ARG A 242 23.92 -3.34 -16.08
C ARG A 242 22.92 -3.58 -17.21
N ASN A 243 22.28 -4.75 -17.23
CA ASN A 243 21.35 -5.15 -18.28
C ASN A 243 19.99 -5.52 -17.66
N PHE A 244 18.92 -4.90 -18.14
CA PHE A 244 17.57 -5.11 -17.64
C PHE A 244 17.09 -6.56 -17.86
N SER A 245 17.48 -7.19 -18.98
CA SER A 245 17.13 -8.58 -19.24
C SER A 245 17.67 -9.54 -18.17
N HIS A 246 18.86 -9.26 -17.61
CA HIS A 246 19.44 -10.06 -16.53
C HIS A 246 18.71 -9.87 -15.21
N LEU A 247 18.20 -8.66 -14.94
CA LEU A 247 17.33 -8.41 -13.79
C LEU A 247 16.03 -9.21 -13.93
N LEU A 248 15.39 -9.17 -15.10
CA LEU A 248 14.15 -9.92 -15.34
C LEU A 248 14.32 -11.43 -15.13
N ILE A 249 15.36 -12.04 -15.70
CA ILE A 249 15.66 -13.47 -15.51
C ILE A 249 15.81 -13.80 -14.02
N ARG A 250 16.54 -12.96 -13.27
CA ARG A 250 16.72 -13.17 -11.83
C ARG A 250 15.42 -13.03 -11.05
N LEU A 251 14.55 -12.10 -11.42
CA LEU A 251 13.24 -11.94 -10.80
C LEU A 251 12.36 -13.17 -11.05
N GLU A 252 12.38 -13.71 -12.27
CA GLU A 252 11.65 -14.93 -12.64
C GLU A 252 12.12 -16.14 -11.82
N GLU A 253 13.44 -16.36 -11.69
CA GLU A 253 14.00 -17.43 -10.84
C GLU A 253 13.52 -17.35 -9.39
N ASN A 254 13.46 -16.14 -8.82
CA ASN A 254 13.06 -15.94 -7.43
C ASN A 254 11.55 -16.14 -7.20
N ILE A 255 10.72 -15.89 -8.22
CA ILE A 255 9.27 -16.14 -8.16
C ILE A 255 8.99 -17.65 -8.27
N VAL A 256 9.75 -18.38 -9.10
CA VAL A 256 9.61 -19.84 -9.25
C VAL A 256 9.98 -20.58 -7.96
N LYS A 257 11.09 -20.19 -7.31
CA LYS A 257 11.52 -20.78 -6.02
C LYS A 257 10.51 -20.60 -4.89
N GLU A 258 9.70 -19.53 -4.90
CA GLU A 258 8.62 -19.33 -3.92
C GLU A 258 7.40 -20.22 -4.18
N LYS A 259 7.09 -20.53 -5.45
CA LYS A 259 6.02 -21.47 -5.79
C LYS A 259 6.38 -22.90 -5.38
N GLU A 260 7.65 -23.27 -5.54
CA GLU A 260 8.14 -24.57 -5.09
C GLU A 260 8.07 -24.68 -3.57
N SER A 261 8.56 -23.69 -2.82
CA SER A 261 8.53 -23.74 -1.35
C SER A 261 7.11 -23.66 -0.76
N SER A 262 6.18 -22.92 -1.38
CA SER A 262 4.77 -22.90 -0.95
C SER A 262 4.02 -24.20 -1.26
N ASN A 263 4.42 -24.95 -2.29
CA ASN A 263 3.89 -26.29 -2.54
C ASN A 263 4.39 -27.33 -1.52
N PHE A 264 5.56 -27.12 -0.91
CA PHE A 264 6.06 -27.99 0.16
C PHE A 264 5.33 -27.81 1.51
N PHE A 265 4.59 -26.71 1.72
CA PHE A 265 3.79 -26.49 2.94
C PHE A 265 2.34 -27.01 2.85
N PHE A 266 1.91 -27.51 1.69
CA PHE A 266 0.58 -28.13 1.49
C PHE A 266 0.60 -29.67 1.44
N VAL A 267 1.75 -30.28 1.73
CA VAL A 267 1.86 -31.74 1.89
C VAL A 267 2.40 -32.04 3.29
N ALA A 268 1.50 -31.93 4.28
CA ALA A 268 1.61 -32.53 5.61
C ALA A 268 0.20 -32.81 6.13
#